data_AF-A0A3M1BTC4-F1
#
_entry.id   AF-A0A3M1BTC4-F1
#
_cell.length_a   1.000
_cell.length_b   1.000
_cell.length_c   1.000
_cell.angle_alpha   90.00
_cell.angle_beta   90.00
_cell.angle_gamma   90.00
#
_symmetry.space_group_name_H-M   'P 1'
#
loop_
_entity.id
_entity.type
_entity.pdbx_description
1 polymer ?
#
loop_
_entity_poly.entity_id
_entity_poly.type
_entity_poly.pdbx_seq_one_letter_code
_entity_poly.pdbx_strand_id
1 'polypeptide(L)'
;FLVTVFFTLGSVLSTTTLSGQNLLQNPGFETGSFDPWFDDNGNGINITTDAAEGNYAAVGNVAQFVTLEEGVEYELRCKARILTASADQKIWVGIRAPSAFLTNTEVLQTDWQDMAIDFTAPESGDHKFWIWGQGNSTYASDSWTLVVKGTTGVNDQEAKEKIKITRNAEGVAIDMTTVASDAKILVHDFAGRLVYQTTTNQSDNLIENSIFHTSGIYIVSVITDKLHRVEKVAMMGL
;
A
#
# COMPACT_ATOMS: atom_id res chain seq x y z
N PHE A 1 27.65 -2.52 54.84
CA PHE A 1 27.46 -3.11 53.50
C PHE A 1 26.25 -2.44 52.88
N LEU A 2 26.48 -1.54 51.91
CA LEU A 2 25.42 -0.85 51.18
C LEU A 2 25.31 -1.53 49.82
N VAL A 3 24.15 -2.14 49.53
CA VAL A 3 23.87 -2.76 48.24
C VAL A 3 23.20 -1.68 47.36
N THR A 4 23.92 -1.22 46.35
CA THR A 4 23.38 -0.38 45.30
C THR A 4 22.70 -1.28 44.27
N VAL A 5 21.37 -1.22 44.18
CA VAL A 5 20.60 -1.87 43.11
C VAL A 5 20.50 -0.89 41.96
N PHE A 6 21.12 -1.22 40.82
CA PHE A 6 20.91 -0.53 39.56
C PHE A 6 19.60 -1.02 38.92
N PHE A 7 18.62 -0.14 38.79
CA PHE A 7 17.49 -0.36 37.88
C PHE A 7 17.86 0.20 36.50
N THR A 8 18.19 -0.68 35.56
CA THR A 8 18.21 -0.33 34.14
C THR A 8 16.77 -0.40 33.61
N LEU A 9 16.14 0.75 33.42
CA LEU A 9 14.96 0.87 32.57
C LEU A 9 15.41 0.64 31.11
N GLY A 10 15.21 -0.57 30.60
CA GLY A 10 15.20 -0.82 29.16
C GLY A 10 13.89 -0.30 28.59
N SER A 11 13.89 0.91 28.01
CA SER A 11 12.74 1.37 27.22
C SER A 11 12.71 0.55 25.92
N VAL A 12 11.74 -0.36 25.81
CA VAL A 12 11.42 -0.98 24.53
C VAL A 12 10.78 0.11 23.67
N LEU A 13 11.52 0.60 22.67
CA LEU A 13 10.98 1.42 21.60
C LEU A 13 10.05 0.51 20.77
N SER A 14 8.77 0.50 21.11
CA SER A 14 7.73 -0.02 20.22
C SER A 14 7.52 1.01 19.12
N THR A 15 8.09 0.77 17.95
CA THR A 15 7.73 1.51 16.73
C THR A 15 6.31 1.12 16.35
N THR A 16 5.32 1.90 16.77
CA THR A 16 3.98 1.86 16.18
C THR A 16 4.08 2.41 14.77
N THR A 17 4.20 1.53 13.78
CA THR A 17 4.02 1.87 12.38
C THR A 17 2.54 2.22 12.17
N LEU A 18 2.26 3.48 11.81
CA LEU A 18 0.91 3.90 11.49
C LEU A 18 0.54 3.30 10.12
N SER A 19 -0.69 2.82 9.94
CA SER A 19 -1.16 2.42 8.60
C SER A 19 -1.26 3.68 7.73
N GLY A 20 -0.53 3.72 6.62
CA GLY A 20 -0.53 4.81 5.64
C GLY A 20 -1.15 4.36 4.32
N GLN A 21 -1.80 5.28 3.63
CA GLN A 21 -2.31 4.97 2.29
C GLN A 21 -1.11 4.80 1.33
N ASN A 22 -1.06 3.68 0.62
CA ASN A 22 -0.21 3.53 -0.55
C ASN A 22 -0.72 4.52 -1.60
N LEU A 23 0.14 5.47 -1.96
CA LEU A 23 -0.20 6.55 -2.87
C LEU A 23 -0.17 6.09 -4.34
N LEU A 24 0.45 4.94 -4.62
CA LEU A 24 0.40 4.30 -5.93
C LEU A 24 -0.86 3.45 -6.07
N GLN A 25 -1.54 3.59 -7.20
CA GLN A 25 -2.69 2.77 -7.56
C GLN A 25 -2.26 1.56 -8.38
N ASN A 26 -3.04 0.48 -8.30
CA ASN A 26 -2.76 -0.79 -8.99
C ASN A 26 -1.29 -1.26 -8.85
N PRO A 27 -0.72 -1.27 -7.64
CA PRO A 27 0.70 -1.49 -7.39
C PRO A 27 1.22 -2.89 -7.74
N GLY A 28 0.33 -3.89 -7.73
CA GLY A 28 0.65 -5.28 -8.09
C GLY A 28 0.05 -5.71 -9.41
N PHE A 29 -0.52 -4.80 -10.22
CA PHE A 29 -1.10 -5.13 -11.53
C PHE A 29 -2.23 -6.18 -11.51
N GLU A 30 -2.79 -6.46 -10.32
CA GLU A 30 -3.77 -7.53 -10.08
C GLU A 30 -5.11 -7.33 -10.79
N THR A 31 -5.34 -6.16 -11.37
CA THR A 31 -6.50 -5.87 -12.22
C THR A 31 -6.39 -6.50 -13.61
N GLY A 32 -5.21 -6.99 -14.00
CA GLY A 32 -4.93 -7.44 -15.37
C GLY A 32 -4.88 -6.28 -16.37
N SER A 33 -4.77 -5.04 -15.88
CA SER A 33 -4.60 -3.81 -16.66
C SER A 33 -3.44 -3.00 -16.10
N PHE A 34 -2.90 -2.10 -16.92
CA PHE A 34 -1.88 -1.15 -16.46
C PHE A 34 -2.47 0.07 -15.78
N ASP A 35 -3.71 0.45 -16.04
CA ASP A 35 -4.27 1.70 -15.49
C ASP A 35 -4.08 1.81 -13.96
N PRO A 36 -3.54 2.92 -13.42
CA PRO A 36 -3.11 4.16 -14.10
C PRO A 36 -1.63 4.24 -14.49
N TRP A 37 -0.89 3.13 -14.45
CA TRP A 37 0.45 3.04 -15.00
C TRP A 37 0.45 3.21 -16.53
N PHE A 38 1.51 3.82 -17.05
CA PHE A 38 1.71 4.04 -18.47
C PHE A 38 3.11 3.61 -18.92
N ASP A 39 3.24 3.40 -20.24
CA ASP A 39 4.51 3.11 -20.90
C ASP A 39 5.36 4.38 -20.99
N ASP A 40 6.40 4.43 -20.16
CA ASP A 40 7.35 5.53 -20.14
C ASP A 40 8.38 5.32 -21.27
N ASN A 41 8.30 6.17 -22.29
CA ASN A 41 9.17 6.20 -23.48
C ASN A 41 8.77 5.24 -24.64
N GLY A 42 7.60 4.60 -24.60
CA GLY A 42 7.02 3.91 -25.77
C GLY A 42 7.74 2.62 -26.16
N ASN A 43 8.48 2.00 -25.23
CA ASN A 43 9.24 0.78 -25.47
C ASN A 43 8.38 -0.50 -25.31
N GLY A 44 7.09 -0.33 -24.99
CA GLY A 44 6.16 -1.41 -24.74
C GLY A 44 6.19 -1.85 -23.27
N ILE A 45 4.99 -2.10 -22.74
CA ILE A 45 4.77 -2.71 -21.44
C ILE A 45 3.85 -3.93 -21.63
N ASN A 46 4.11 -5.01 -20.89
CA ASN A 46 3.31 -6.24 -20.95
C ASN A 46 3.00 -6.79 -19.56
N ILE A 47 1.81 -7.33 -19.38
CA ILE A 47 1.45 -8.05 -18.16
C ILE A 47 1.95 -9.49 -18.29
N THR A 48 2.58 -10.00 -17.24
CA THR A 48 3.02 -11.39 -17.12
C THR A 48 2.34 -12.06 -15.94
N THR A 49 2.20 -13.39 -15.98
CA THR A 49 1.73 -14.20 -14.84
C THR A 49 2.87 -14.72 -13.96
N ASP A 50 4.12 -14.49 -14.36
CA ASP A 50 5.29 -14.77 -13.53
C ASP A 50 5.54 -13.55 -12.62
N ALA A 51 4.72 -13.46 -11.58
CA ALA A 51 4.65 -12.38 -10.62
C ALA A 51 5.47 -12.64 -9.35
N ALA A 52 5.86 -11.58 -8.66
CA ALA A 52 6.55 -11.69 -7.37
C ALA A 52 5.55 -12.02 -6.26
N GLU A 53 4.37 -11.40 -6.34
CA GLU A 53 3.22 -11.64 -5.49
C GLU A 53 1.94 -11.65 -6.34
N GLY A 54 0.90 -12.34 -5.90
CA GLY A 54 -0.37 -12.36 -6.62
C GLY A 54 -0.29 -13.13 -7.94
N ASN A 55 -1.01 -12.63 -8.96
CA ASN A 55 -1.17 -13.29 -10.25
C ASN A 55 -0.49 -12.54 -11.39
N TYR A 56 -0.23 -11.24 -11.25
CA TYR A 56 0.24 -10.41 -12.34
C TYR A 56 1.44 -9.56 -11.95
N ALA A 57 2.30 -9.28 -12.92
CA ALA A 57 3.38 -8.31 -12.79
C ALA A 57 3.57 -7.54 -14.10
N ALA A 58 4.25 -6.39 -14.01
CA ALA A 58 4.59 -5.59 -15.18
C ALA A 58 5.96 -5.95 -15.74
N VAL A 59 6.05 -6.10 -17.05
CA VAL A 59 7.30 -6.20 -17.82
C VAL A 59 7.49 -4.93 -18.64
N GLY A 60 8.66 -4.31 -18.55
CA GLY A 60 9.02 -3.11 -19.32
C GLY A 60 8.93 -1.80 -18.54
N ASN A 61 8.95 -0.68 -19.27
CA ASN A 61 9.06 0.67 -18.73
C ASN A 61 7.74 1.19 -18.13
N VAL A 62 7.31 0.69 -16.97
CA VAL A 62 6.11 1.23 -16.31
C VAL A 62 6.43 2.47 -15.47
N ALA A 63 5.56 3.46 -15.54
CA ALA A 63 5.60 4.63 -14.68
C ALA A 63 4.20 5.07 -14.21
N GLN A 64 4.15 5.77 -13.07
CA GLN A 64 2.95 6.42 -12.55
C GLN A 64 3.33 7.79 -11.98
N PHE A 65 2.43 8.77 -12.15
CA PHE A 65 2.55 10.07 -11.49
C PHE A 65 1.75 10.09 -10.19
N VAL A 66 2.33 10.64 -9.13
CA VAL A 66 1.65 10.89 -7.86
C VAL A 66 1.98 12.31 -7.40
N THR A 67 0.96 13.08 -7.05
CA THR A 67 1.13 14.42 -6.47
C THR A 67 1.63 14.30 -5.02
N LEU A 68 2.77 14.91 -4.72
CA LEU A 68 3.36 14.94 -3.37
C LEU A 68 3.39 16.36 -2.79
N GLU A 69 3.63 16.44 -1.48
CA GLU A 69 3.81 17.68 -0.74
C GLU A 69 5.30 17.93 -0.44
N GLU A 70 5.76 19.16 -0.68
CA GLU A 70 7.13 19.60 -0.38
C GLU A 70 7.51 19.35 1.09
N GLY A 71 8.74 18.87 1.31
CA GLY A 71 9.31 18.66 2.64
C GLY A 71 8.84 17.39 3.35
N VAL A 72 7.89 16.64 2.79
CA VAL A 72 7.45 15.35 3.36
C VAL A 72 8.44 14.24 2.99
N GLU A 73 8.78 13.41 3.97
CA GLU A 73 9.58 12.20 3.76
C GLU A 73 8.68 11.03 3.33
N TYR A 74 9.10 10.35 2.28
CA TYR A 74 8.41 9.19 1.70
C TYR A 74 9.37 8.01 1.57
N GLU A 75 8.77 6.81 1.52
CA GLU A 75 9.44 5.55 1.22
C GLU A 75 8.78 4.92 -0.01
N LEU A 76 9.56 4.71 -1.06
CA LEU A 76 9.18 3.92 -2.23
C LEU A 76 9.74 2.51 -2.09
N ARG A 77 8.92 1.48 -2.27
CA ARG A 77 9.37 0.08 -2.40
C ARG A 77 8.73 -0.57 -3.61
N CYS A 78 9.39 -1.60 -4.14
CA CYS A 78 8.81 -2.54 -5.09
C CYS A 78 9.65 -3.81 -5.11
N LYS A 79 9.18 -4.83 -5.82
CA LYS A 79 10.00 -5.96 -6.25
C LYS A 79 10.38 -5.76 -7.71
N ALA A 80 11.64 -6.00 -8.06
CA ALA A 80 12.11 -5.90 -9.43
C ALA A 80 13.11 -7.02 -9.76
N ARG A 81 13.19 -7.41 -11.03
CA ARG A 81 14.20 -8.38 -11.48
C ARG A 81 14.58 -8.18 -12.94
N ILE A 82 15.76 -8.66 -13.28
CA ILE A 82 16.28 -8.75 -14.63
C ILE A 82 15.77 -10.05 -15.27
N LEU A 83 15.09 -9.95 -16.42
CA LEU A 83 14.67 -11.14 -17.18
C LEU A 83 15.77 -11.59 -18.16
N THR A 84 16.36 -10.63 -18.87
CA THR A 84 17.52 -10.87 -19.73
C THR A 84 18.65 -9.94 -19.31
N ALA A 85 19.73 -10.53 -18.79
CA ALA A 85 20.94 -9.78 -18.48
C ALA A 85 21.65 -9.38 -19.77
N SER A 86 21.87 -8.09 -19.96
CA SER A 86 22.82 -7.58 -20.94
C SER A 86 24.03 -7.06 -20.17
N ALA A 87 25.23 -7.51 -20.54
CA ALA A 87 26.47 -7.28 -19.77
C ALA A 87 26.81 -5.79 -19.55
N ASP A 88 26.26 -4.90 -20.37
CA ASP A 88 26.56 -3.46 -20.36
C ASP A 88 25.32 -2.57 -20.17
N GLN A 89 24.13 -3.16 -20.01
CA GLN A 89 22.89 -2.40 -19.86
C GLN A 89 22.38 -2.50 -18.44
N LYS A 90 21.98 -1.34 -17.91
CA LYS A 90 21.52 -1.21 -16.54
C LYS A 90 20.02 -0.99 -16.50
N ILE A 91 19.42 -1.41 -15.40
CA ILE A 91 18.00 -1.25 -15.09
C ILE A 91 17.91 -0.54 -13.75
N TRP A 92 17.00 0.39 -13.62
CA TRP A 92 16.80 1.16 -12.40
C TRP A 92 15.34 1.30 -12.05
N VAL A 93 15.07 1.31 -10.75
CA VAL A 93 13.86 1.88 -10.17
C VAL A 93 14.19 3.30 -9.73
N GLY A 94 13.34 4.28 -10.04
CA GLY A 94 13.67 5.67 -9.78
C GLY A 94 12.50 6.59 -9.60
N ILE A 95 12.86 7.81 -9.21
CA ILE A 95 11.98 8.90 -8.86
C ILE A 95 12.44 10.15 -9.62
N ARG A 96 11.49 10.85 -10.23
CA ARG A 96 11.71 12.16 -10.85
C ARG A 96 10.73 13.16 -10.23
N ALA A 97 11.24 14.25 -9.70
CA ALA A 97 10.44 15.39 -9.28
C ALA A 97 9.92 16.17 -10.51
N PRO A 98 8.90 17.03 -10.38
CA PRO A 98 8.38 17.84 -11.48
C PRO A 98 9.49 18.53 -12.29
N SER A 99 10.44 19.17 -11.60
CA SER A 99 11.51 19.99 -12.19
C SER A 99 12.76 19.19 -12.59
N ALA A 100 13.05 18.06 -11.95
CA ALA A 100 14.34 17.38 -12.11
C ALA A 100 14.32 15.89 -11.77
N PHE A 101 15.33 15.16 -12.26
CA PHE A 101 15.65 13.84 -11.75
C PHE A 101 15.98 13.93 -10.25
N LEU A 102 15.43 13.01 -9.45
CA LEU A 102 15.66 12.99 -8.01
C LEU A 102 16.70 11.93 -7.65
N THR A 103 16.37 10.66 -7.85
CA THR A 103 17.23 9.54 -7.48
C THR A 103 16.79 8.23 -8.15
N ASN A 104 17.67 7.23 -8.17
CA ASN A 104 17.36 5.87 -8.60
C ASN A 104 18.26 4.83 -7.92
N THR A 105 17.83 3.57 -7.97
CA THR A 105 18.58 2.41 -7.51
C THR A 105 18.63 1.37 -8.61
N GLU A 106 19.81 0.80 -8.84
CA GLU A 106 20.06 -0.22 -9.87
C GLU A 106 19.49 -1.58 -9.45
N VAL A 107 18.79 -2.25 -10.36
CA VAL A 107 18.34 -3.64 -10.22
C VAL A 107 19.48 -4.54 -10.67
N LEU A 108 19.86 -5.51 -9.83
CA LEU A 108 21.07 -6.32 -10.02
C LEU A 108 20.81 -7.81 -10.13
N GLN A 109 19.63 -8.27 -9.71
CA GLN A 109 19.32 -9.69 -9.59
C GLN A 109 18.39 -10.17 -10.70
N THR A 110 18.57 -11.42 -11.11
CA THR A 110 17.63 -12.14 -11.99
C THR A 110 16.45 -12.73 -11.22
N ASP A 111 16.63 -12.98 -9.93
CA ASP A 111 15.54 -13.27 -9.00
C ASP A 111 14.90 -11.97 -8.51
N TRP A 112 13.67 -12.05 -7.99
CA TRP A 112 12.97 -10.91 -7.42
C TRP A 112 13.77 -10.25 -6.29
N GLN A 113 14.22 -9.02 -6.54
CA GLN A 113 14.94 -8.17 -5.61
C GLN A 113 13.98 -7.18 -4.96
N ASP A 114 14.03 -7.07 -3.64
CA ASP A 114 13.37 -5.98 -2.92
C ASP A 114 14.13 -4.68 -3.15
N MET A 115 13.40 -3.68 -3.63
CA MET A 115 13.88 -2.34 -3.90
C MET A 115 13.30 -1.39 -2.85
N ALA A 116 14.12 -0.47 -2.35
CA ALA A 116 13.67 0.57 -1.44
C ALA A 116 14.43 1.88 -1.71
N ILE A 117 13.71 3.00 -1.72
CA ILE A 117 14.24 4.36 -1.87
C ILE A 117 13.52 5.26 -0.88
N ASP A 118 14.26 5.76 0.11
CA ASP A 118 13.81 6.85 0.98
C ASP A 118 14.14 8.19 0.34
N PHE A 119 13.21 9.14 0.38
CA PHE A 119 13.45 10.49 -0.12
C PHE A 119 12.58 11.53 0.59
N THR A 120 13.00 12.79 0.52
CA THR A 120 12.17 13.95 0.87
C THR A 120 11.73 14.62 -0.42
N ALA A 121 10.43 14.88 -0.59
CA ALA A 121 9.93 15.60 -1.76
C ALA A 121 10.50 17.04 -1.77
N PRO A 122 11.30 17.44 -2.77
CA PRO A 122 11.95 18.74 -2.78
C PRO A 122 11.01 19.89 -3.17
N GLU A 123 9.84 19.58 -3.75
CA GLU A 123 8.82 20.50 -4.18
C GLU A 123 7.45 19.80 -4.16
N SER A 124 6.36 20.55 -4.17
CA SER A 124 5.01 20.00 -4.33
C SER A 124 4.69 19.77 -5.80
N GLY A 125 3.93 18.71 -6.12
CA GLY A 125 3.48 18.42 -7.48
C GLY A 125 3.69 16.97 -7.91
N ASP A 126 3.48 16.72 -9.20
CA ASP A 126 3.49 15.36 -9.77
C ASP A 126 4.90 14.80 -9.89
N HIS A 127 5.21 13.85 -9.01
CA HIS A 127 6.43 13.06 -9.06
C HIS A 127 6.19 11.80 -9.88
N LYS A 128 7.15 11.45 -10.72
CA LYS A 128 7.12 10.21 -11.51
C LYS A 128 7.89 9.11 -10.78
N PHE A 129 7.23 7.98 -10.60
CA PHE A 129 7.80 6.73 -10.09
C PHE A 129 7.89 5.76 -11.25
N TRP A 130 9.04 5.15 -11.46
CA TRP A 130 9.29 4.40 -12.69
C TRP A 130 10.30 3.27 -12.49
N ILE A 131 10.22 2.29 -13.38
CA ILE A 131 11.31 1.38 -13.69
C ILE A 131 11.73 1.59 -15.15
N TRP A 132 13.03 1.66 -15.40
CA TRP A 132 13.59 1.92 -16.74
C TRP A 132 14.89 1.15 -16.93
N GLY A 133 15.15 0.68 -18.14
CA GLY A 133 16.37 -0.03 -18.50
C GLY A 133 16.96 0.46 -19.82
N GLN A 134 18.27 0.26 -19.95
CA GLN A 134 19.02 0.64 -21.14
C GLN A 134 18.85 -0.35 -22.29
N GLY A 135 18.89 0.19 -23.51
CA GLY A 135 18.93 -0.60 -24.74
C GLY A 135 17.80 -1.62 -24.83
N ASN A 136 18.15 -2.90 -24.90
CA ASN A 136 17.20 -4.01 -25.08
C ASN A 136 17.04 -4.85 -23.79
N SER A 137 17.34 -4.26 -22.64
CA SER A 137 17.17 -4.94 -21.35
C SER A 137 15.71 -5.27 -21.12
N THR A 138 15.45 -6.48 -20.64
CA THR A 138 14.10 -6.91 -20.25
C THR A 138 14.09 -7.16 -18.75
N TYR A 139 13.03 -6.71 -18.11
CA TYR A 139 12.91 -6.67 -16.66
C TYR A 139 11.45 -6.62 -16.27
N ALA A 140 11.18 -7.04 -15.04
CA ALA A 140 9.85 -7.02 -14.46
C ALA A 140 9.84 -6.26 -13.15
N SER A 141 8.70 -5.69 -12.80
CA SER A 141 8.43 -5.06 -11.52
C SER A 141 7.04 -5.41 -11.01
N ASP A 142 6.90 -5.42 -9.69
CA ASP A 142 5.68 -5.82 -8.99
C ASP A 142 5.65 -5.22 -7.57
N SER A 143 4.52 -5.30 -6.90
CA SER A 143 4.34 -4.99 -5.47
C SER A 143 4.82 -3.59 -5.07
N TRP A 144 4.47 -2.58 -5.88
CA TRP A 144 4.89 -1.20 -5.65
C TRP A 144 4.22 -0.58 -4.41
N THR A 145 4.96 0.15 -3.60
CA THR A 145 4.39 0.92 -2.50
C THR A 145 5.07 2.27 -2.42
N LEU A 146 4.26 3.31 -2.22
CA LEU A 146 4.73 4.65 -1.93
C LEU A 146 3.95 5.17 -0.73
N VAL A 147 4.65 5.47 0.35
CA VAL A 147 4.03 5.91 1.59
C VAL A 147 4.80 7.04 2.22
N VAL A 148 4.13 7.80 3.09
CA VAL A 148 4.84 8.67 4.03
C VAL A 148 5.73 7.81 4.91
N LYS A 149 6.99 8.21 5.07
CA LYS A 149 7.99 7.42 5.81
C LYS A 149 7.51 7.17 7.25
N GLY A 150 7.69 5.94 7.72
CA GLY A 150 7.20 5.50 9.03
C GLY A 150 5.73 5.05 9.05
N THR A 151 5.08 5.01 7.88
CA THR A 151 3.76 4.38 7.71
C THR A 151 3.86 3.08 6.89
N THR A 152 2.87 2.18 6.96
CA THR A 152 2.80 0.97 6.12
C THR A 152 1.88 1.17 4.93
N GLY A 153 2.23 0.67 3.74
CA GLY A 153 1.45 0.89 2.52
C GLY A 153 0.17 0.08 2.46
N VAL A 154 -0.95 0.78 2.34
CA VAL A 154 -2.27 0.18 2.11
C VAL A 154 -2.86 0.69 0.81
N ASN A 155 -3.12 -0.21 -0.14
CA ASN A 155 -3.74 0.15 -1.41
C ASN A 155 -5.25 0.40 -1.24
N ASP A 156 -5.65 1.67 -1.14
CA ASP A 156 -7.04 2.10 -0.95
C ASP A 156 -8.00 1.61 -2.05
N GLN A 157 -7.54 1.54 -3.31
CA GLN A 157 -8.38 1.13 -4.43
C GLN A 157 -8.64 -0.38 -4.38
N GLU A 158 -7.58 -1.17 -4.19
CA GLU A 158 -7.71 -2.61 -4.00
C GLU A 158 -8.48 -2.94 -2.72
N ALA A 159 -8.27 -2.19 -1.63
CA ALA A 159 -9.05 -2.33 -0.41
C ALA A 159 -10.53 -2.02 -0.66
N LYS A 160 -10.87 -0.99 -1.45
CA LYS A 160 -12.26 -0.70 -1.85
C LYS A 160 -12.87 -1.77 -2.76
N GLU A 161 -12.08 -2.38 -3.61
CA GLU A 161 -12.52 -3.45 -4.52
C GLU A 161 -12.75 -4.76 -3.78
N LYS A 162 -11.82 -5.12 -2.89
CA LYS A 162 -11.79 -6.40 -2.19
C LYS A 162 -12.52 -6.43 -0.85
N ILE A 163 -12.68 -5.27 -0.20
CA ILE A 163 -13.42 -5.12 1.06
C ILE A 163 -14.61 -4.19 0.83
N LYS A 164 -15.82 -4.77 0.80
CA LYS A 164 -17.08 -4.03 0.68
C LYS A 164 -17.69 -3.83 2.05
N ILE A 165 -17.92 -2.58 2.42
CA ILE A 165 -18.62 -2.20 3.66
C ILE A 165 -19.94 -1.57 3.25
N THR A 166 -21.05 -2.23 3.58
CA THR A 166 -22.39 -1.83 3.14
C THR A 166 -23.36 -1.81 4.31
N ARG A 167 -24.20 -0.78 4.39
CA ARG A 167 -25.30 -0.74 5.37
C ARG A 167 -26.52 -1.46 4.82
N ASN A 168 -27.16 -2.29 5.65
CA ASN A 168 -28.44 -2.91 5.35
C ASN A 168 -29.43 -2.72 6.52
N ALA A 169 -30.58 -3.42 6.49
CA ALA A 169 -31.60 -3.32 7.52
C ALA A 169 -31.18 -3.92 8.87
N GLU A 170 -30.21 -4.84 8.87
CA GLU A 170 -29.75 -5.60 10.05
C GLU A 170 -28.52 -4.96 10.70
N GLY A 171 -27.77 -4.14 9.96
CA GLY A 171 -26.58 -3.46 10.45
C GLY A 171 -25.61 -3.06 9.34
N VAL A 172 -24.31 -3.29 9.60
CA VAL A 172 -23.23 -3.06 8.64
C VAL A 172 -22.65 -4.40 8.22
N ALA A 173 -22.86 -4.76 6.96
CA ALA A 173 -22.28 -5.93 6.33
C ALA A 173 -20.89 -5.62 5.78
N ILE A 174 -19.96 -6.54 6.00
CA ILE A 174 -18.58 -6.49 5.54
C ILE A 174 -18.33 -7.76 4.73
N ASP A 175 -18.07 -7.60 3.44
CA ASP A 175 -17.69 -8.67 2.51
C ASP A 175 -16.20 -8.54 2.15
N MET A 176 -15.47 -9.62 2.37
CA MET A 176 -14.04 -9.80 2.16
C MET A 176 -13.75 -11.08 1.36
N THR A 177 -14.68 -11.55 0.52
CA THR A 177 -14.60 -12.83 -0.21
C THR A 177 -13.30 -13.00 -1.01
N THR A 178 -12.69 -11.89 -1.43
CA THR A 178 -11.44 -11.87 -2.21
C THR A 178 -10.17 -11.66 -1.38
N VAL A 179 -10.30 -11.64 -0.05
CA VAL A 179 -9.21 -11.40 0.90
C VAL A 179 -9.00 -12.64 1.77
N ALA A 180 -7.94 -13.40 1.49
CA ALA A 180 -7.62 -14.64 2.20
C ALA A 180 -6.70 -14.38 3.41
N SER A 181 -7.18 -13.61 4.39
CA SER A 181 -6.39 -13.28 5.59
C SER A 181 -7.29 -12.98 6.79
N ASP A 182 -6.71 -13.09 7.99
CA ASP A 182 -7.36 -12.58 9.20
C ASP A 182 -7.59 -11.06 9.08
N ALA A 183 -8.74 -10.61 9.55
CA ALA A 183 -9.14 -9.21 9.53
C ALA A 183 -9.49 -8.74 10.94
N LYS A 184 -9.00 -7.55 11.30
CA LYS A 184 -9.41 -6.79 12.47
C LYS A 184 -10.42 -5.73 12.04
N ILE A 185 -11.61 -5.80 12.61
CA ILE A 185 -12.70 -4.86 12.36
C ILE A 185 -12.82 -3.94 13.57
N LEU A 186 -12.86 -2.63 13.33
CA LEU A 186 -13.01 -1.59 14.35
C LEU A 186 -14.16 -0.67 13.96
N VAL A 187 -14.99 -0.29 14.91
CA VAL A 187 -15.99 0.76 14.73
C VAL A 187 -15.73 1.86 15.74
N HIS A 188 -15.60 3.08 15.25
CA HIS A 188 -15.55 4.27 16.07
C HIS A 188 -16.81 5.11 15.84
N ASP A 189 -17.28 5.77 16.89
CA ASP A 189 -18.25 6.85 16.71
C ASP A 189 -17.59 8.12 16.14
N PHE A 190 -18.38 9.15 15.83
CA PHE A 190 -17.86 10.40 15.30
C PHE A 190 -16.95 11.18 16.26
N ALA A 191 -17.02 10.87 17.57
CA ALA A 191 -16.10 11.43 18.57
C ALA A 191 -14.77 10.65 18.65
N GLY A 192 -14.59 9.62 17.82
CA GLY A 192 -13.39 8.78 17.79
C GLY A 192 -13.36 7.73 18.90
N ARG A 193 -14.46 7.48 19.61
CA ARG A 193 -14.52 6.44 20.65
C ARG A 193 -14.76 5.09 19.99
N LEU A 194 -13.96 4.09 20.37
CA LEU A 194 -14.15 2.70 19.93
C LEU A 194 -15.44 2.14 20.54
N VAL A 195 -16.38 1.74 19.69
CA VAL A 195 -17.67 1.16 20.10
C VAL A 195 -17.78 -0.33 19.78
N TYR A 196 -16.95 -0.83 18.87
CA TYR A 196 -16.89 -2.25 18.52
C TYR A 196 -15.51 -2.64 18.02
N GLN A 197 -15.09 -3.85 18.37
CA GLN A 197 -13.88 -4.48 17.85
C GLN A 197 -14.07 -5.99 17.75
N THR A 198 -13.63 -6.57 16.64
CA THR A 198 -13.49 -8.03 16.50
C THR A 198 -12.29 -8.40 15.61
N THR A 199 -11.87 -9.66 15.70
CA THR A 199 -10.96 -10.29 14.75
C THR A 199 -11.68 -11.48 14.13
N THR A 200 -11.60 -11.64 12.81
CA THR A 200 -12.33 -12.67 12.07
C THR A 200 -11.49 -13.21 10.92
N ASN A 201 -11.73 -14.45 10.55
CA ASN A 201 -11.23 -15.08 9.31
C ASN A 201 -12.38 -15.40 8.34
N GLN A 202 -13.60 -14.98 8.67
CA GLN A 202 -14.77 -15.18 7.82
C GLN A 202 -14.79 -14.12 6.73
N SER A 203 -15.14 -14.52 5.51
CA SER A 203 -15.29 -13.61 4.38
C SER A 203 -16.46 -12.64 4.56
N ASP A 204 -17.54 -13.09 5.19
CA ASP A 204 -18.74 -12.29 5.44
C ASP A 204 -18.92 -12.04 6.93
N ASN A 205 -19.08 -10.77 7.31
CA ASN A 205 -19.31 -10.38 8.70
C ASN A 205 -20.45 -9.36 8.78
N LEU A 206 -21.29 -9.48 9.80
CA LEU A 206 -22.36 -8.53 10.10
C LEU A 206 -22.10 -7.88 11.46
N ILE A 207 -21.98 -6.56 11.48
CA ILE A 207 -22.06 -5.77 12.71
C ILE A 207 -23.52 -5.40 12.91
N GLU A 208 -24.18 -6.04 13.87
CA GLU A 208 -25.60 -5.82 14.14
C GLU A 208 -25.91 -4.38 14.55
N ASN A 209 -27.11 -3.90 14.21
CA ASN A 209 -27.62 -2.58 14.61
C ASN A 209 -27.53 -2.31 16.11
N SER A 210 -27.65 -3.35 16.94
CA SER A 210 -27.57 -3.27 18.41
C SER A 210 -26.26 -2.67 18.92
N ILE A 211 -25.19 -2.78 18.13
CA ILE A 211 -23.86 -2.23 18.40
C ILE A 211 -23.80 -0.71 18.19
N PHE A 212 -24.76 -0.13 17.47
CA PHE A 212 -24.80 1.30 17.14
C PHE A 212 -25.78 2.00 18.08
N HIS A 213 -25.28 2.44 19.23
CA HIS A 213 -26.10 2.87 20.37
C HIS A 213 -26.91 4.15 20.11
N THR A 214 -26.54 4.93 19.09
CA THR A 214 -27.21 6.18 18.71
C THR A 214 -27.25 6.34 17.20
N SER A 215 -28.31 7.00 16.69
CA SER A 215 -28.27 7.58 15.35
C SER A 215 -27.03 8.45 15.19
N GLY A 216 -26.30 8.30 14.09
CA GLY A 216 -25.08 9.06 13.89
C GLY A 216 -24.20 8.50 12.79
N ILE A 217 -23.06 9.15 12.59
CA ILE A 217 -22.02 8.68 11.68
C ILE A 217 -21.02 7.86 12.47
N TYR A 218 -20.68 6.69 11.95
CA TYR A 218 -19.66 5.80 12.47
C TYR A 218 -18.57 5.61 11.43
N ILE A 219 -17.36 5.34 11.90
CA ILE A 219 -16.20 5.03 11.09
C ILE A 219 -15.92 3.55 11.27
N VAL A 220 -16.11 2.78 10.21
CA VAL A 220 -15.80 1.34 10.19
C VAL A 220 -14.47 1.14 9.50
N SER A 221 -13.50 0.57 10.22
CA SER A 221 -12.18 0.20 9.71
C SER A 221 -12.07 -1.32 9.65
N VAL A 222 -11.62 -1.84 8.52
CA VAL A 222 -11.31 -3.27 8.32
C VAL A 222 -9.85 -3.34 7.95
N ILE A 223 -9.03 -3.96 8.79
CA ILE A 223 -7.58 -4.04 8.67
C ILE A 223 -7.19 -5.50 8.52
N THR A 224 -6.46 -5.83 7.46
CA THR A 224 -5.79 -7.11 7.28
C THR A 224 -4.28 -6.91 7.28
N ASP A 225 -3.52 -7.98 7.04
CA ASP A 225 -2.08 -7.93 6.84
C ASP A 225 -1.68 -7.12 5.60
N LYS A 226 -2.55 -7.04 4.58
CA LYS A 226 -2.30 -6.39 3.29
C LYS A 226 -3.15 -5.17 3.00
N LEU A 227 -4.36 -5.09 3.56
CA LEU A 227 -5.37 -4.10 3.20
C LEU A 227 -5.93 -3.41 4.44
N HIS A 228 -6.37 -2.17 4.28
CA HIS A 228 -7.03 -1.38 5.31
C HIS A 228 -8.08 -0.55 4.61
N ARG A 229 -9.34 -0.85 4.89
CA ARG A 229 -10.49 -0.15 4.34
C ARG A 229 -11.18 0.61 5.46
N VAL A 230 -11.39 1.91 5.25
CA VAL A 230 -12.16 2.76 6.17
C VAL A 230 -13.37 3.32 5.47
N GLU A 231 -14.57 3.13 6.03
CA GLU A 231 -15.82 3.66 5.47
C GLU A 231 -16.63 4.41 6.53
N LYS A 232 -17.24 5.53 6.11
CA LYS A 232 -18.19 6.27 6.95
C LYS A 232 -19.58 5.69 6.74
N VAL A 233 -20.20 5.23 7.82
CA VAL A 233 -21.55 4.67 7.77
C VAL A 233 -22.49 5.54 8.60
N ALA A 234 -23.54 6.05 7.95
CA ALA A 234 -24.62 6.75 8.63
C ALA A 234 -25.66 5.75 9.14
N MET A 235 -25.83 5.68 10.45
CA MET A 235 -26.86 4.90 11.11
C MET A 235 -28.02 5.82 11.47
N MET A 236 -29.21 5.48 10.98
CA MET A 236 -30.45 6.11 11.45
C MET A 236 -31.03 5.23 12.55
N GLY A 237 -31.36 5.83 13.69
CA GLY A 237 -32.10 5.18 14.75
C GLY A 237 -33.42 4.64 14.20
N LEU A 238 -33.76 3.43 14.63
CA LEU A 238 -35.04 2.80 14.37
C LEU A 238 -36.17 3.56 15.08
#